data_AF-A0A2R6Y0H7-F1
#
_entry.id   AF-A0A2R6Y0H7-F1
#
_cell.length_a   1.000
_cell.length_b   1.000
_cell.length_c   1.000
_cell.angle_alpha   90.00
_cell.angle_beta   90.00
_cell.angle_gamma   90.00
#
_symmetry.space_group_name_H-M   'P 1'
#
loop_
_entity.id
_entity.type
_entity.pdbx_description
1 polymer ?
#
loop_
_entity_poly.entity_id
_entity_poly.type
_entity_poly.pdbx_seq_one_letter_code
_entity_poly.pdbx_strand_id
1 'polypeptide(L)'
;MIVTEADGSTWRTKEGAICFFDRHEWFNVIAMFRDDGIHYYTNISTPARWEQGRLTYIDLELDVRLLPDGRLEILDEDEFREMREVFGYPLKVVTRARESLSRVIQLIQNGRYPFDQETARAYYQQFQLLTGQNLES
;
A
#
# COMPACT_ATOMS: atom_id res chain seq x y z
N MET A 1 -1.71 8.16 11.45
CA MET A 1 -1.90 6.76 11.89
C MET A 1 -0.95 6.46 13.05
N ILE A 2 -1.33 5.63 14.03
CA ILE A 2 -0.39 5.12 15.04
C ILE A 2 0.09 3.76 14.55
N VAL A 3 1.40 3.60 14.42
CA VAL A 3 2.04 2.32 14.11
C VAL A 3 2.62 1.78 15.41
N THR A 4 2.37 0.50 15.68
CA THR A 4 2.94 -0.23 16.82
C THR A 4 3.73 -1.39 16.27
N GLU A 5 5.04 -1.36 16.48
CA GLU A 5 5.94 -2.42 16.05
C GLU A 5 5.87 -3.63 16.99
N ALA A 6 6.39 -4.77 16.55
CA ALA A 6 6.43 -5.98 17.37
C ALA A 6 7.27 -5.84 18.65
N ASP A 7 8.24 -4.91 18.67
CA ASP A 7 9.06 -4.58 19.83
C ASP A 7 8.36 -3.63 20.83
N GLY A 8 7.12 -3.21 20.54
CA GLY A 8 6.32 -2.31 21.37
C GLY A 8 6.61 -0.83 21.14
N SER A 9 7.53 -0.48 20.25
CA SER A 9 7.72 0.91 19.84
C SER A 9 6.50 1.43 19.09
N THR A 10 6.13 2.68 19.36
CA THR A 10 5.00 3.34 18.71
C THR A 10 5.40 4.67 18.13
N TRP A 11 5.01 4.91 16.89
CA TRP A 11 5.21 6.20 16.23
C TRP A 11 3.92 6.63 15.51
N ARG A 12 3.81 7.93 15.26
CA ARG A 12 2.62 8.54 14.67
C ARG A 12 2.99 9.22 13.35
N THR A 13 2.32 8.81 12.27
CA THR A 13 2.32 9.58 11.01
C THR A 13 1.56 10.88 11.26
N LYS A 14 2.13 12.03 10.86
CA LYS A 14 1.44 13.33 10.92
C LYS A 14 0.57 13.54 9.68
N GLU A 15 0.98 12.92 8.58
CA GLU A 15 0.37 13.02 7.27
C GLU A 15 -0.89 12.16 7.20
N GLY A 16 -1.89 12.67 6.50
CA GLY A 16 -3.10 11.92 6.16
C GLY A 16 -2.78 10.83 5.15
N ALA A 17 -3.45 9.68 5.29
CA ALA A 17 -3.29 8.57 4.36
C ALA A 17 -4.63 7.87 4.13
N ILE A 18 -4.84 7.39 2.91
CA ILE A 18 -5.92 6.46 2.56
C ILE A 18 -5.29 5.13 2.17
N CYS A 19 -5.74 4.06 2.82
CA CYS A 19 -5.28 2.71 2.55
C CYS A 19 -6.35 1.92 1.79
N PHE A 20 -5.96 1.32 0.67
CA PHE A 20 -6.80 0.51 -0.18
C PHE A 20 -6.44 -0.96 0.01
N PHE A 21 -7.44 -1.75 0.42
CA PHE A 21 -7.32 -3.18 0.61
C PHE A 21 -8.38 -3.91 -0.20
N ASP A 22 -7.97 -4.95 -0.91
CA ASP A 22 -8.84 -5.75 -1.74
C ASP A 22 -8.77 -7.23 -1.33
N ARG A 23 -9.90 -7.93 -1.46
CA ARG A 23 -10.06 -9.35 -1.07
C ARG A 23 -9.59 -10.33 -2.14
N HIS A 24 -9.15 -9.84 -3.28
CA HIS A 24 -8.74 -10.61 -4.46
C HIS A 24 -7.38 -10.19 -5.00
N GLU A 25 -7.04 -8.90 -4.94
CA GLU A 25 -5.73 -8.42 -5.38
C GLU A 25 -4.62 -8.83 -4.41
N TRP A 26 -3.43 -9.09 -4.95
CA TRP A 26 -2.24 -9.50 -4.21
C TRP A 26 -1.35 -8.29 -3.87
N PHE A 27 -1.99 -7.18 -3.51
CA PHE A 27 -1.33 -5.98 -3.05
C PHE A 27 -2.29 -5.12 -2.25
N ASN A 28 -1.75 -4.23 -1.43
CA ASN A 28 -2.47 -3.14 -0.82
C ASN A 28 -1.75 -1.81 -1.12
N VAL A 29 -2.49 -0.71 -1.13
CA VAL A 29 -1.95 0.60 -1.54
C VAL A 29 -2.19 1.62 -0.44
N ILE A 30 -1.15 2.36 -0.08
CA ILE A 30 -1.20 3.47 0.87
C ILE A 30 -0.94 4.76 0.09
N ALA A 31 -1.98 5.58 -0.08
CA ALA A 31 -1.88 6.92 -0.64
C ALA A 31 -1.65 7.92 0.48
N MET A 32 -0.44 8.48 0.56
CA MET A 32 -0.05 9.47 1.56
C MET A 32 -0.14 10.89 0.99
N PHE A 33 -0.83 11.77 1.69
CA PHE A 33 -1.04 13.16 1.30
C PHE A 33 0.00 14.05 1.99
N ARG A 34 0.93 14.56 1.19
CA ARG A 34 2.02 15.44 1.63
C ARG A 34 1.96 16.78 0.91
N ASP A 35 2.74 17.75 1.38
CA ASP A 35 2.79 19.11 0.80
C ASP A 35 3.26 19.12 -0.66
N ASP A 36 4.11 18.17 -1.04
CA ASP A 36 4.66 18.01 -2.39
C ASP A 36 3.79 17.11 -3.31
N GLY A 37 2.68 16.57 -2.79
CA GLY A 37 1.72 15.78 -3.56
C GLY A 37 1.38 14.43 -2.91
N ILE A 38 0.81 13.54 -3.72
CA ILE A 38 0.39 12.20 -3.26
C ILE A 38 1.51 11.21 -3.55
N HIS A 39 2.01 10.57 -2.50
CA HIS A 39 2.96 9.47 -2.59
C HIS A 39 2.19 8.17 -2.43
N TYR A 40 2.40 7.20 -3.33
CA TYR A 40 1.82 5.87 -3.19
C TYR A 40 2.90 4.88 -2.81
N TYR A 41 2.62 4.09 -1.78
CA TYR A 41 3.36 2.88 -1.44
C TYR A 41 2.44 1.69 -1.65
N THR A 42 2.94 0.66 -2.31
CA THR A 42 2.17 -0.54 -2.63
C THR A 42 2.92 -1.75 -2.12
N ASN A 43 2.33 -2.42 -1.14
CA ASN A 43 2.90 -3.65 -0.61
C ASN A 43 2.37 -4.84 -1.38
N ILE A 44 3.24 -5.59 -2.05
CA ILE A 44 2.88 -6.88 -2.62
C ILE A 44 2.63 -7.84 -1.47
N SER A 45 1.39 -8.29 -1.35
CA SER A 45 0.89 -8.99 -0.16
C SER A 45 -0.16 -10.01 -0.55
N THR A 46 -0.55 -10.89 0.37
CA THR A 46 -1.73 -11.74 0.15
C THR A 46 -3.01 -10.91 0.16
N PRO A 47 -4.08 -11.35 -0.53
CA PRO A 47 -5.37 -10.65 -0.47
C PRO A 47 -5.87 -10.46 0.95
N ALA A 48 -6.39 -9.26 1.22
CA ALA A 48 -6.82 -8.88 2.55
C ALA A 48 -8.07 -9.67 2.97
N ARG A 49 -8.12 -10.03 4.25
CA ARG A 49 -9.27 -10.69 4.88
C ARG A 49 -9.82 -9.81 5.99
N TRP A 50 -11.15 -9.76 6.10
CA TRP A 50 -11.83 -9.07 7.18
C TRP A 50 -12.56 -10.09 8.05
N GLU A 51 -12.05 -10.34 9.25
CA GLU A 51 -12.58 -11.33 10.17
C GLU A 51 -12.53 -10.80 11.60
N GLN A 52 -13.61 -10.98 12.36
CA GLN A 52 -13.69 -10.60 13.78
C GLN A 52 -13.30 -9.12 14.07
N GLY A 53 -13.67 -8.21 13.17
CA GLY A 53 -13.33 -6.78 13.30
C GLY A 53 -11.86 -6.46 13.04
N ARG A 54 -11.12 -7.38 12.42
CA ARG A 54 -9.70 -7.22 12.07
C ARG A 54 -9.52 -7.40 10.56
N LEU A 55 -8.73 -6.50 9.99
CA LEU A 55 -8.18 -6.65 8.65
C LEU A 55 -6.83 -7.37 8.75
N THR A 56 -6.64 -8.45 8.01
CA THR A 56 -5.38 -9.23 8.01
C THR A 56 -4.90 -9.50 6.60
N TYR A 57 -3.59 -9.49 6.42
CA TYR A 57 -2.87 -9.89 5.22
C TYR A 57 -1.45 -10.31 5.62
N ILE A 58 -0.74 -10.95 4.70
CA ILE A 58 0.67 -11.31 4.85
C ILE A 58 1.45 -10.46 3.84
N ASP A 59 2.42 -9.70 4.34
CA ASP A 59 3.39 -8.98 3.50
C ASP A 59 4.36 -9.97 2.85
N LEU A 60 4.78 -9.69 1.61
CA LEU A 60 5.72 -10.55 0.89
C LEU A 60 7.09 -9.90 0.73
N GLU A 61 7.37 -8.75 1.36
CA GLU A 61 8.66 -8.05 1.35
C GLU A 61 9.04 -7.50 -0.03
N LEU A 62 8.04 -7.15 -0.84
CA LEU A 62 8.25 -6.60 -2.18
C LEU A 62 7.32 -5.42 -2.37
N ASP A 63 7.90 -4.27 -2.67
CA ASP A 63 7.18 -3.00 -2.63
C ASP A 63 7.33 -2.20 -3.93
N VAL A 64 6.32 -1.36 -4.20
CA VAL A 64 6.38 -0.36 -5.25
C VAL A 64 6.09 1.02 -4.67
N ARG A 65 6.96 1.98 -4.98
CA ARG A 65 6.81 3.39 -4.65
C ARG A 65 6.54 4.20 -5.90
N LEU A 66 5.49 5.02 -5.86
CA LEU A 66 5.19 6.01 -6.89
C LEU A 66 5.21 7.41 -6.26
N LEU A 67 6.07 8.26 -6.80
CA LEU A 67 6.27 9.64 -6.35
C LEU A 67 5.33 10.61 -7.10
N PRO A 68 5.08 11.81 -6.55
CA PRO A 68 4.20 12.81 -7.17
C PRO A 68 4.63 13.26 -8.57
N ASP A 69 5.93 13.18 -8.88
CA ASP A 69 6.52 13.50 -10.18
C ASP A 69 6.33 12.37 -11.22
N GLY A 70 5.71 11.25 -10.84
CA GLY A 70 5.47 10.08 -11.69
C GLY A 70 6.61 9.07 -11.68
N ARG A 71 7.70 9.30 -10.93
CA ARG A 71 8.78 8.32 -10.80
C ARG A 71 8.30 7.09 -10.03
N LEU A 72 8.49 5.94 -10.64
CA LEU A 72 8.17 4.61 -10.11
C LEU A 72 9.47 3.92 -9.70
N GLU A 73 9.48 3.37 -8.49
CA GLU A 73 10.61 2.63 -7.91
C GLU A 73 10.11 1.30 -7.36
N ILE A 74 10.82 0.21 -7.68
CA ILE A 74 10.61 -1.11 -7.06
C ILE A 74 11.59 -1.20 -5.91
N LEU A 75 11.10 -1.60 -4.74
CA LEU A 75 11.87 -1.67 -3.50
C LEU A 75 11.93 -3.13 -3.03
N ASP A 76 12.97 -3.43 -2.24
CA ASP A 76 13.12 -4.66 -1.44
C ASP A 76 13.18 -5.97 -2.25
N GLU A 77 13.58 -5.90 -3.53
CA GLU A 77 13.72 -7.10 -4.38
C GLU A 77 14.72 -8.14 -3.85
N ASP A 78 15.76 -7.69 -3.14
CA ASP A 78 16.75 -8.57 -2.53
C ASP A 78 16.21 -9.20 -1.25
N GLU A 79 15.43 -8.47 -0.44
CA GLU A 79 14.76 -9.01 0.75
C GLU A 79 13.71 -10.04 0.37
N PHE A 80 12.88 -9.78 -0.64
CA PHE A 80 11.98 -10.77 -1.23
C PHE A 80 12.71 -12.06 -1.63
N ARG A 81 13.92 -11.94 -2.20
CA ARG A 81 14.72 -13.08 -2.65
C ARG A 81 15.30 -13.88 -1.50
N GLU A 82 15.70 -13.20 -0.43
CA GLU A 82 16.22 -13.83 0.78
C GLU A 82 15.08 -14.50 1.56
N MET A 83 13.99 -13.77 1.84
CA MET A 83 12.88 -14.24 2.65
C MET A 83 12.12 -15.40 2.01
N ARG A 84 11.97 -15.42 0.67
CA ARG A 84 11.39 -16.60 -0.01
C ARG A 84 12.22 -17.87 0.20
N GLU A 85 13.53 -17.75 0.38
CA GLU A 85 14.44 -18.88 0.59
C GLU A 85 14.43 -19.30 2.06
N VAL A 86 14.51 -18.32 2.99
CA VAL A 86 14.45 -18.52 4.43
C VAL A 86 13.13 -19.17 4.87
N PHE A 87 12.00 -18.65 4.38
CA PHE A 87 10.67 -19.12 4.76
C PHE A 87 10.07 -20.14 3.79
N GLY A 88 10.78 -20.48 2.71
CA GLY A 88 10.37 -21.51 1.75
C GLY A 88 9.04 -21.18 1.06
N TYR A 89 8.89 -19.98 0.49
CA TYR A 89 7.65 -19.57 -0.15
C TYR A 89 7.25 -20.57 -1.24
N PRO A 90 6.01 -21.09 -1.23
CA PRO A 90 5.53 -21.97 -2.28
C PRO A 90 5.65 -21.29 -3.65
N LEU A 91 5.99 -22.06 -4.69
CA LEU A 91 6.13 -21.51 -6.05
C LEU A 91 4.90 -20.69 -6.48
N LYS A 92 3.70 -21.13 -6.12
CA LYS A 92 2.45 -20.40 -6.37
C LYS A 92 2.43 -19.00 -5.76
N VAL A 93 2.96 -18.82 -4.55
CA VAL A 93 3.07 -17.51 -3.87
C VAL A 93 4.06 -16.63 -4.61
N VAL A 94 5.23 -17.17 -4.98
CA VAL A 94 6.26 -16.44 -5.74
C VAL A 94 5.71 -15.99 -7.10
N THR A 95 5.02 -16.87 -7.82
CA THR A 95 4.35 -16.53 -9.09
C THR A 95 3.33 -15.41 -8.90
N ARG A 96 2.47 -15.51 -7.89
CA ARG A 96 1.47 -14.49 -7.60
C ARG A 96 2.08 -13.14 -7.23
N ALA A 97 3.17 -13.12 -6.46
CA ALA A 97 3.87 -11.88 -6.13
C ALA A 97 4.40 -11.18 -7.39
N ARG A 98 5.03 -11.93 -8.32
CA ARG A 98 5.56 -11.36 -9.57
C ARG A 98 4.47 -10.94 -10.57
N GLU A 99 3.36 -11.68 -10.63
CA GLU A 99 2.16 -11.28 -11.38
C GLU A 99 1.57 -9.99 -10.81
N SER A 100 1.49 -9.90 -9.48
CA SER A 100 0.98 -8.73 -8.76
C SER A 100 1.84 -7.50 -9.00
N LEU A 101 3.17 -7.62 -8.89
CA LEU A 101 4.11 -6.56 -9.23
C LEU A 101 3.88 -6.04 -10.66
N SER A 102 3.77 -6.96 -11.62
CA SER A 102 3.52 -6.61 -13.02
C SER A 102 2.18 -5.88 -13.19
N ARG A 103 1.15 -6.32 -12.47
CA ARG A 103 -0.18 -5.69 -12.47
C ARG A 103 -0.15 -4.29 -11.85
N VAL A 104 0.54 -4.09 -10.73
CA VAL A 104 0.71 -2.78 -10.08
C VAL A 104 1.38 -1.80 -11.05
N ILE A 105 2.48 -2.20 -11.68
CA ILE A 105 3.18 -1.37 -12.69
C ILE A 105 2.23 -0.99 -13.84
N GLN A 106 1.43 -1.93 -14.33
CA GLN A 106 0.43 -1.65 -15.37
C GLN A 106 -0.64 -0.68 -14.91
N LEU A 107 -1.17 -0.82 -13.68
CA LEU A 107 -2.18 0.09 -13.16
C LEU A 107 -1.62 1.52 -13.04
N ILE A 108 -0.40 1.66 -12.54
CA ILE A 108 0.30 2.96 -12.44
C ILE A 108 0.51 3.59 -13.82
N GLN A 109 1.09 2.85 -14.77
CA GLN A 109 1.39 3.34 -16.12
C GLN A 109 0.13 3.80 -16.88
N ASN A 110 -1.01 3.18 -16.59
CA ASN A 110 -2.29 3.51 -17.22
C ASN A 110 -3.14 4.49 -16.39
N GLY A 111 -2.62 5.04 -15.29
CA GLY A 111 -3.34 5.96 -14.42
C GLY A 111 -4.66 5.39 -13.90
N ARG A 112 -4.68 4.09 -13.56
CA ARG A 112 -5.89 3.38 -13.12
C ARG A 112 -5.98 3.36 -11.60
N TYR A 113 -7.21 3.21 -11.12
CA TYR A 113 -7.49 2.92 -9.72
C TYR A 113 -6.57 1.80 -9.17
N PRO A 114 -6.02 1.95 -7.95
CA PRO A 114 -6.18 3.07 -7.01
C PRO A 114 -5.11 4.19 -7.15
N PHE A 115 -4.38 4.24 -8.26
CA PHE A 115 -3.26 5.17 -8.47
C PHE A 115 -3.66 6.50 -9.13
N ASP A 116 -4.94 6.70 -9.41
CA ASP A 116 -5.46 7.97 -9.91
C ASP A 116 -5.65 8.97 -8.76
N GLN A 117 -5.09 10.17 -8.92
CA GLN A 117 -5.10 11.18 -7.85
C GLN A 117 -6.50 11.69 -7.52
N GLU A 118 -7.42 11.67 -8.49
CA GLU A 118 -8.80 12.12 -8.28
C GLU A 118 -9.52 11.23 -7.27
N THR A 119 -9.46 9.90 -7.44
CA THR A 119 -10.06 8.95 -6.51
C THR A 119 -9.43 9.04 -5.12
N ALA A 120 -8.10 9.13 -5.04
CA ALA A 120 -7.41 9.27 -3.76
C ALA A 120 -7.89 10.53 -3.02
N ARG A 121 -7.95 11.69 -3.70
CA ARG A 121 -8.44 12.94 -3.12
C ARG A 121 -9.91 12.86 -2.70
N ALA A 122 -10.75 12.23 -3.51
CA ALA A 122 -12.17 12.06 -3.18
C ALA A 122 -12.36 11.26 -1.89
N TYR A 123 -11.64 10.14 -1.72
CA TYR A 123 -11.69 9.37 -0.46
C TYR A 123 -11.12 10.15 0.72
N TYR A 124 -10.06 10.93 0.52
CA TYR A 124 -9.48 11.75 1.57
C TYR A 124 -10.44 12.86 2.03
N GLN A 125 -11.10 13.54 1.10
CA GLN A 125 -12.14 14.52 1.40
C GLN A 125 -13.32 13.88 2.15
N GLN A 126 -13.76 12.70 1.71
CA GLN A 126 -14.82 11.97 2.40
C GLN A 126 -14.42 11.59 3.83
N PHE A 127 -13.18 11.15 4.04
CA PHE A 127 -12.63 10.87 5.36
C PHE A 127 -12.63 12.12 6.26
N GLN A 128 -12.21 13.28 5.73
CA GLN A 128 -12.22 14.55 6.45
C GLN A 128 -13.63 14.94 6.90
N LEU A 129 -14.62 14.81 6.01
CA LEU A 129 -16.03 15.07 6.32
C LEU A 129 -16.57 14.14 7.42
N LEU A 130 -16.24 12.85 7.35
CA LEU A 130 -16.69 11.86 8.34
C LEU A 130 -16.07 12.05 9.71
N THR A 131 -14.85 12.57 9.78
CA THR A 131 -14.09 12.73 11.03
C THR A 131 -14.20 14.13 11.61
N GLY A 132 -14.86 15.07 10.92
CA GLY A 132 -14.92 16.47 11.32
C GLY A 132 -13.56 17.18 11.28
N GLN A 133 -12.56 16.59 10.61
CA GLN A 133 -11.25 17.22 10.41
C GLN A 133 -11.33 18.21 9.25
N ASN A 134 -11.92 19.38 9.50
CA ASN A 134 -11.70 20.56 8.66
C ASN A 134 -10.33 21.13 9.02
N LEU A 135 -9.33 20.89 8.17
CA LEU A 135 -8.13 21.70 8.17
C LEU A 135 -8.45 22.93 7.32
N GLU A 136 -8.76 24.04 7.99
CA GLU A 136 -8.74 25.35 7.35
C GLU A 136 -7.33 25.61 6.80
N SER A 137 -7.29 25.88 5.48
CA SER A 137 -6.25 26.55 4.68
C SER A 137 -4.83 25.98 4.66
#